data_AF-A0A2E3QCI6-F1
#
_entry.id   AF-A0A2E3QCI6-F1
#
_cell.length_a   1.000
_cell.length_b   1.000
_cell.length_c   1.000
_cell.angle_alpha   90.00
_cell.angle_beta   90.00
_cell.angle_gamma   90.00
#
_symmetry.space_group_name_H-M   'P 1'
#
loop_
_entity.id
_entity.type
_entity.pdbx_description
1 polymer ?
#
loop_
_entity_poly.entity_id
_entity_poly.type
_entity_poly.pdbx_seq_one_letter_code
_entity_poly.pdbx_strand_id
1 'polypeptide(L)'
;MEGGLRETAIAHAPFFVTAPGESDVLFTVIVWFVVLAVFGAGALYLSLHALPERMAHHANHTQIQLISILTLLALFTHNNLFWLAALVIAVVQVPDFYGPIQSIAESVKAMARKKGAIDDSDGPSHSEPVTQEASKDV
;
A
#
# COMPACT_ATOMS: atom_id res chain seq x y z
N MET A 1 -36.18 46.85 -35.64
CA MET A 1 -34.76 47.17 -35.39
C MET A 1 -34.05 46.13 -34.52
N GLU A 2 -34.77 45.26 -33.80
CA GLU A 2 -34.18 44.29 -32.87
C GLU A 2 -33.53 43.07 -33.54
N GLY A 3 -34.02 42.63 -34.72
CA GLY A 3 -33.47 41.47 -35.44
C GLY A 3 -32.02 41.67 -35.91
N GLY A 4 -31.68 42.86 -36.42
CA GLY A 4 -30.32 43.16 -36.89
C GLY A 4 -29.28 43.26 -35.76
N LEU A 5 -29.71 43.64 -34.55
CA LEU A 5 -28.85 43.68 -33.36
C LEU A 5 -28.52 42.27 -32.85
N ARG A 6 -29.44 41.31 -33.00
CA ARG A 6 -29.21 39.90 -32.63
C ARG A 6 -28.27 39.20 -33.62
N GLU A 7 -28.46 39.46 -34.91
CA GLU A 7 -27.60 38.90 -35.97
C GLU A 7 -26.14 39.36 -35.83
N THR A 8 -25.93 40.67 -35.60
CA THR A 8 -24.59 41.25 -35.41
C THR A 8 -23.94 40.80 -34.09
N ALA A 9 -24.74 40.55 -33.05
CA ALA A 9 -24.25 40.00 -31.79
C ALA A 9 -23.76 38.54 -31.93
N ILE A 10 -24.44 37.71 -32.72
CA ILE A 10 -23.99 36.33 -33.01
C ILE A 10 -22.74 36.35 -33.90
N ALA A 11 -22.67 37.25 -34.88
CA ALA A 11 -21.52 37.37 -35.78
C ALA A 11 -20.20 37.75 -35.08
N HIS A 12 -20.27 38.39 -33.91
CA HIS A 12 -19.09 38.72 -33.08
C HIS A 12 -18.95 37.81 -31.85
N ALA A 13 -19.74 36.75 -31.75
CA ALA A 13 -19.61 35.80 -30.67
C ALA A 13 -18.30 35.01 -30.81
N PRO A 14 -17.56 34.76 -29.72
CA PRO A 14 -16.36 33.96 -29.77
C PRO A 14 -16.68 32.53 -30.21
N PHE A 15 -15.72 31.86 -30.84
CA PHE A 15 -15.91 30.59 -31.55
C PHE A 15 -16.54 29.44 -30.73
N PHE A 16 -16.50 29.53 -29.40
CA PHE A 16 -17.06 28.53 -28.49
C PHE A 16 -18.52 28.79 -28.10
N VAL A 17 -19.11 29.91 -28.53
CA VAL A 17 -20.52 30.24 -28.31
C VAL A 17 -21.33 29.80 -29.53
N THR A 18 -22.23 28.85 -29.33
CA THR A 18 -23.06 28.25 -30.39
C THR A 18 -24.41 28.94 -30.51
N ALA A 19 -24.94 28.98 -31.74
CA ALA A 19 -26.24 29.57 -32.03
C ALA A 19 -27.41 28.71 -31.49
N PRO A 20 -28.60 29.30 -31.27
CA PRO A 20 -29.77 28.55 -30.81
C PRO A 20 -30.17 27.46 -31.81
N GLY A 21 -30.28 26.21 -31.34
CA GLY A 21 -30.64 25.05 -32.17
C GLY A 21 -29.45 24.22 -32.65
N GLU A 22 -28.22 24.67 -32.42
CA GLU A 22 -27.00 23.89 -32.64
C GLU A 22 -26.49 23.21 -31.36
N SER A 23 -25.62 22.21 -31.53
CA SER A 23 -24.97 21.50 -30.42
C SER A 23 -23.94 22.38 -29.72
N ASP A 24 -24.06 22.53 -28.41
CA ASP A 24 -23.13 23.33 -27.58
C ASP A 24 -21.73 22.69 -27.53
N VAL A 25 -20.81 23.30 -28.28
CA VAL A 25 -19.42 22.84 -28.42
C VAL A 25 -18.67 23.01 -27.11
N LEU A 26 -18.85 24.14 -26.42
CA LEU A 26 -18.16 24.41 -25.15
C LEU A 26 -18.58 23.41 -24.09
N PHE A 27 -19.90 23.18 -23.95
CA PHE A 27 -20.44 22.18 -23.04
C PHE A 27 -19.87 20.79 -23.33
N THR A 28 -19.85 20.39 -24.61
CA THR A 28 -19.31 19.08 -25.02
C THR A 28 -17.83 18.92 -24.64
N VAL A 29 -17.01 19.95 -24.88
CA VAL A 29 -15.58 19.93 -24.53
C VAL A 29 -15.40 19.85 -23.01
N ILE A 30 -16.15 20.64 -22.25
CA ILE A 30 -16.08 20.63 -20.79
C ILE A 30 -16.49 19.27 -20.23
N VAL A 31 -17.54 18.64 -20.76
CA VAL A 31 -17.96 17.30 -20.34
C VAL A 31 -16.82 16.31 -20.52
N TRP A 32 -16.20 16.25 -21.69
CA TRP A 32 -15.05 15.36 -21.92
C TRP A 32 -13.86 15.70 -21.04
N PHE A 33 -13.56 16.98 -20.87
CA PHE A 33 -12.49 17.43 -19.98
C PHE A 33 -12.74 17.00 -18.53
N VAL A 34 -13.95 17.19 -18.01
CA VAL A 34 -14.33 16.79 -16.64
C VAL A 34 -14.26 15.27 -16.48
N VAL A 35 -14.76 14.51 -17.46
CA VAL A 35 -14.66 13.05 -17.45
C VAL A 35 -13.18 12.63 -17.37
N LEU A 36 -12.33 13.13 -18.26
CA LEU A 36 -10.90 12.84 -18.24
C LEU A 36 -10.21 13.29 -16.95
N ALA A 37 -10.57 14.47 -16.43
CA ALA A 37 -10.02 15.00 -15.20
C ALA A 37 -10.40 14.15 -13.99
N VAL A 38 -11.65 13.67 -13.92
CA VAL A 38 -12.10 12.77 -12.85
C VAL A 38 -11.38 11.43 -12.92
N PHE A 39 -11.28 10.82 -14.10
CA PHE A 39 -10.53 9.57 -14.26
C PHE A 39 -9.03 9.75 -13.98
N GLY A 40 -8.44 10.86 -14.45
CA GLY A 40 -7.04 11.19 -14.20
C GLY A 40 -6.75 11.45 -12.73
N ALA A 41 -7.57 12.25 -12.06
CA ALA A 41 -7.47 12.52 -10.63
C ALA A 41 -7.74 11.27 -9.79
N GLY A 42 -8.72 10.44 -10.19
CA GLY A 42 -9.01 9.16 -9.55
C GLY A 42 -7.84 8.17 -9.69
N ALA A 43 -7.29 8.01 -10.89
CA ALA A 43 -6.12 7.19 -11.13
C ALA A 43 -4.90 7.70 -10.36
N LEU A 44 -4.71 9.02 -10.28
CA LEU A 44 -3.65 9.64 -9.48
C LEU A 44 -3.87 9.39 -7.99
N TYR A 45 -5.09 9.55 -7.48
CA TYR A 45 -5.45 9.30 -6.09
C TYR A 45 -5.15 7.85 -5.68
N LEU A 46 -5.59 6.89 -6.50
CA LEU A 46 -5.32 5.47 -6.28
C LEU A 46 -3.82 5.15 -6.40
N SER A 47 -3.12 5.75 -7.37
CA SER A 47 -1.67 5.56 -7.57
C SER A 47 -0.81 6.16 -6.46
N LEU A 48 -1.25 7.28 -5.89
CA LEU A 48 -0.63 7.89 -4.71
C LEU A 48 -0.93 7.06 -3.47
N HIS A 49 -2.13 6.50 -3.31
CA HIS A 49 -2.43 5.62 -2.18
C HIS A 49 -1.70 4.27 -2.24
N ALA A 50 -1.33 3.80 -3.43
CA ALA A 50 -0.51 2.61 -3.62
C ALA A 50 1.02 2.88 -3.48
N LEU A 51 1.46 4.14 -3.32
CA LEU A 51 2.87 4.50 -3.09
C LEU A 51 3.49 3.81 -1.86
N PRO A 52 2.84 3.86 -0.68
CA PRO A 52 3.42 3.29 0.53
C PRO A 52 3.64 1.79 0.39
N GLU A 53 2.70 1.07 -0.24
CA GLU A 53 2.82 -0.37 -0.53
C GLU A 53 4.00 -0.67 -1.44
N ARG A 54 4.17 0.06 -2.55
CA ARG A 54 5.31 -0.19 -3.45
C ARG A 54 6.68 0.16 -2.85
N MET A 55 6.74 1.16 -1.97
CA MET A 55 7.98 1.55 -1.28
C MET A 55 8.34 0.62 -0.12
N ALA A 56 7.35 -0.09 0.43
CA ALA A 56 7.58 -1.07 1.47
C ALA A 56 8.49 -2.21 1.01
N HIS A 57 8.53 -2.58 -0.28
CA HIS A 57 9.33 -3.70 -0.79
C HIS A 57 10.85 -3.63 -0.52
N HIS A 58 11.39 -2.46 -0.17
CA HIS A 58 12.81 -2.30 0.21
C HIS A 58 13.06 -2.36 1.73
N ALA A 59 12.03 -2.57 2.55
CA ALA A 59 12.07 -2.48 4.01
C ALA A 59 12.03 -3.86 4.71
N ASN A 60 12.32 -3.87 6.02
CA ASN A 60 12.27 -5.07 6.86
C ASN A 60 10.85 -5.65 6.96
N HIS A 61 10.72 -6.95 7.25
CA HIS A 61 9.46 -7.71 7.21
C HIS A 61 8.36 -7.10 8.10
N THR A 62 8.72 -6.61 9.29
CA THR A 62 7.79 -5.95 10.22
C THR A 62 7.37 -4.56 9.75
N GLN A 63 8.27 -3.82 9.09
CA GLN A 63 8.00 -2.50 8.54
C GLN A 63 7.03 -2.59 7.36
N ILE A 64 7.17 -3.61 6.49
CA ILE A 64 6.17 -3.89 5.44
C ILE A 64 4.80 -4.14 6.05
N GLN A 65 4.71 -5.01 7.05
CA GLN A 65 3.43 -5.38 7.64
C GLN A 65 2.70 -4.16 8.24
N LEU A 66 3.44 -3.29 8.93
CA LEU A 66 2.93 -2.02 9.44
C LEU A 66 2.47 -1.08 8.32
N ILE A 67 3.30 -0.87 7.29
CA ILE A 67 2.96 0.00 6.16
C ILE A 67 1.73 -0.51 5.41
N SER A 68 1.63 -1.82 5.16
CA SER A 68 0.49 -2.45 4.49
C SER A 68 -0.80 -2.28 5.29
N ILE A 69 -0.78 -2.51 6.61
CA ILE A 69 -1.96 -2.31 7.48
C ILE A 69 -2.38 -0.84 7.49
N LEU A 70 -1.42 0.09 7.60
CA LEU A 70 -1.71 1.53 7.61
C LEU A 70 -2.29 2.01 6.27
N THR A 71 -1.80 1.46 5.16
CA THR A 71 -2.29 1.76 3.81
C THR A 71 -3.71 1.21 3.60
N LEU A 72 -3.97 -0.01 4.10
CA LEU A 72 -5.31 -0.60 4.07
C LEU A 72 -6.31 0.19 4.93
N LEU A 73 -5.89 0.65 6.11
CA LEU A 73 -6.65 1.56 6.98
C LEU A 73 -6.93 2.91 6.30
N ALA A 74 -5.93 3.50 5.63
CA ALA A 74 -6.10 4.73 4.88
C ALA A 74 -7.17 4.60 3.78
N LEU A 75 -7.20 3.46 3.09
CA LEU A 75 -8.18 3.17 2.04
C LEU A 75 -9.59 2.94 2.60
N PHE A 76 -9.71 2.18 3.70
CA PHE A 76 -11.01 1.88 4.31
C PHE A 76 -11.63 3.12 4.97
N THR A 77 -10.83 3.91 5.69
CA THR A 77 -11.32 5.09 6.42
C THR A 77 -11.33 6.36 5.58
N HIS A 78 -10.61 6.39 4.45
CA HIS A 78 -10.45 7.59 3.61
C HIS A 78 -9.83 8.78 4.37
N ASN A 79 -8.99 8.50 5.38
CA ASN A 79 -8.30 9.51 6.18
C ASN A 79 -6.84 9.63 5.74
N ASN A 80 -6.49 10.81 5.21
CA ASN A 80 -5.15 11.15 4.71
C ASN A 80 -4.04 11.01 5.77
N LEU A 81 -4.36 11.06 7.06
CA LEU A 81 -3.38 10.94 8.13
C LEU A 81 -2.70 9.56 8.13
N PHE A 82 -3.45 8.50 7.84
CA PHE A 82 -2.91 7.14 7.78
C PHE A 82 -1.98 6.96 6.57
N TRP A 83 -2.36 7.54 5.42
CA TRP A 83 -1.50 7.54 4.23
C TRP A 83 -0.20 8.33 4.46
N LEU A 84 -0.30 9.52 5.07
CA LEU A 84 0.86 10.35 5.38
C LEU A 84 1.79 9.66 6.39
N ALA A 85 1.23 9.03 7.42
CA ALA A 85 2.02 8.26 8.38
C ALA A 85 2.73 7.07 7.72
N ALA A 86 2.06 6.37 6.78
CA ALA A 86 2.64 5.27 6.03
C ALA A 86 3.81 5.75 5.16
N LEU A 87 3.67 6.92 4.53
CA LEU A 87 4.71 7.56 3.73
C LEU A 87 5.93 7.92 4.58
N VAL A 88 5.71 8.55 5.74
CA VAL A 88 6.79 8.92 6.68
C VAL A 88 7.54 7.68 7.16
N ILE A 89 6.81 6.62 7.54
CA ILE A 89 7.40 5.35 7.97
C ILE A 89 8.12 4.65 6.80
N ALA A 90 7.63 4.72 5.57
CA ALA A 90 8.27 4.10 4.42
C ALA A 90 9.61 4.76 4.06
N VAL A 91 9.71 6.09 4.24
CA VAL A 91 10.95 6.85 3.95
C VAL A 91 12.01 6.63 5.04
N VAL A 92 11.60 6.51 6.30
CA VAL A 92 12.52 6.27 7.42
C VAL A 92 12.69 4.77 7.64
N GLN A 93 13.84 4.19 7.27
CA GLN A 93 14.13 2.79 7.57
C GLN A 93 14.23 2.59 9.08
N VAL A 94 13.26 1.88 9.66
CA VAL A 94 13.30 1.55 11.09
C VAL A 94 14.24 0.36 11.24
N PRO A 95 15.35 0.48 11.98
CA PRO A 95 16.30 -0.62 12.11
C PRO A 95 15.68 -1.78 12.91
N ASP A 96 16.13 -3.00 12.62
CA ASP A 96 15.72 -4.18 13.37
C ASP A 96 16.30 -4.15 14.79
N PHE A 97 15.42 -3.97 15.78
CA PHE A 97 15.80 -3.96 17.19
C PHE A 97 15.70 -5.36 17.85
N TYR A 98 15.05 -6.34 17.21
CA TYR A 98 14.87 -7.68 17.78
C TYR A 98 16.10 -8.57 17.56
N GLY A 99 16.66 -8.56 16.35
CA GLY A 99 17.85 -9.35 16.01
C GLY A 99 19.02 -9.17 17.00
N PRO A 100 19.41 -7.94 17.35
CA PRO A 100 20.48 -7.70 18.32
C PRO A 100 20.18 -8.28 19.72
N ILE A 101 18.96 -8.10 20.23
CA ILE A 101 18.57 -8.60 21.56
C ILE A 101 18.59 -10.13 21.60
N GLN A 102 18.12 -10.77 20.54
CA GLN A 102 18.11 -12.22 20.41
C GLN A 102 19.54 -12.79 20.36
N SER A 103 20.44 -12.12 19.62
CA SER A 103 21.85 -12.50 19.56
C SER A 103 22.55 -12.40 20.93
N ILE A 104 22.18 -11.42 21.76
CA ILE A 104 22.68 -11.27 23.12
C ILE A 104 22.15 -12.41 23.99
N ALA A 105 20.85 -12.71 23.91
CA ALA A 105 20.24 -13.81 24.68
C ALA A 105 20.86 -15.17 24.33
N GLU A 106 21.12 -15.44 23.05
CA GLU A 106 21.80 -16.66 22.60
C GLU A 106 23.26 -16.71 23.08
N SER A 107 23.99 -15.59 22.98
CA SER A 107 25.36 -15.51 23.47
C SER A 107 25.46 -15.76 24.97
N VAL A 108 24.52 -15.21 25.76
CA VAL A 108 24.42 -15.45 27.20
C VAL A 108 24.05 -16.89 27.50
N LYS A 109 23.08 -17.47 26.79
CA LYS A 109 22.72 -18.89 26.91
C LYS A 109 23.91 -19.80 26.60
N ALA A 110 24.69 -19.50 25.58
CA ALA A 110 25.90 -20.23 25.22
C ALA A 110 26.98 -20.11 26.31
N MET A 111 27.19 -18.91 26.87
CA MET A 111 28.13 -18.72 27.99
C MET A 111 27.69 -19.47 29.26
N ALA A 112 26.39 -19.46 29.57
CA ALA A 112 25.84 -20.19 30.71
C ALA A 112 25.98 -21.71 30.56
N ARG A 113 25.77 -22.25 29.34
CA ARG A 113 26.08 -23.65 29.00
C ARG A 113 27.56 -23.97 29.16
N LYS A 114 28.46 -23.13 28.63
CA LYS A 114 29.91 -23.31 28.79
C LYS A 114 30.37 -23.31 30.25
N LYS A 115 29.66 -22.59 31.12
CA LYS A 115 29.95 -22.55 32.57
C LYS A 115 29.31 -23.71 33.34
N GLY A 116 28.59 -24.61 32.68
CA GLY A 116 27.89 -25.74 33.30
C GLY A 116 26.70 -25.32 34.17
N ALA A 117 26.17 -24.10 34.00
CA ALA A 117 25.02 -23.61 34.76
C ALA A 117 23.67 -24.05 34.18
N ILE A 118 23.68 -24.62 32.97
CA ILE A 118 22.50 -25.16 32.28
C ILE A 118 22.89 -26.56 31.77
N ASP A 119 22.31 -27.59 32.36
CA ASP A 119 22.45 -28.99 31.95
C ASP A 119 21.27 -29.37 31.04
N ASP A 120 21.53 -29.84 29.82
CA ASP A 120 20.51 -30.26 28.84
C ASP A 120 19.92 -31.64 29.21
N SER A 121 19.49 -31.82 30.47
CA SER A 121 18.64 -32.96 30.85
C SER A 121 17.17 -32.78 30.44
N ASP A 122 16.82 -31.66 29.80
CA ASP A 122 15.47 -31.36 29.32
C ASP A 122 15.52 -30.72 27.92
N GLY A 123 15.92 -31.54 26.93
CA GLY A 123 15.93 -31.19 25.51
C GLY A 123 15.27 -32.29 24.67
N PRO A 124 14.35 -31.97 23.74
CA PRO A 124 13.50 -32.96 23.06
C PRO A 124 14.21 -33.61 21.88
N SER A 125 14.08 -34.95 21.79
CA SER A 125 14.22 -35.86 20.61
C SER A 125 15.07 -37.08 21.01
N HIS A 126 14.55 -38.31 21.00
CA HIS A 126 14.28 -39.03 19.76
C HIS A 126 12.98 -39.84 19.83
N SER A 127 12.04 -39.53 18.93
CA SER A 127 11.12 -40.54 18.42
C SER A 127 11.96 -41.49 17.55
N GLU A 128 12.22 -42.69 18.06
CA GLU A 128 12.69 -43.82 17.24
C GLU A 128 11.70 -44.02 16.07
N PRO A 129 12.17 -44.26 14.84
CA PRO A 129 11.34 -44.95 13.88
C PRO A 129 11.24 -46.40 14.39
N VAL A 130 10.12 -46.74 15.04
CA VAL A 130 9.77 -48.13 15.34
C VAL A 130 9.76 -48.88 14.01
N THR A 131 10.83 -49.63 13.74
CA THR A 131 10.81 -50.70 12.77
C THR A 131 9.76 -51.69 13.26
N GLN A 132 8.59 -51.67 12.62
CA GLN A 132 7.62 -52.74 12.72
C GLN A 132 8.26 -54.00 12.14
N GLU A 133 8.90 -54.78 13.00
CA GLU A 133 9.13 -56.19 12.75
C GLU A 133 7.77 -56.89 12.91
N ALA A 134 7.06 -56.98 11.78
CA ALA A 134 5.86 -57.76 11.64
C ALA A 134 6.23 -59.25 11.80
N SER A 135 6.14 -59.74 13.02
CA SER A 135 5.93 -61.16 13.28
C SER A 135 4.52 -61.51 12.82
N LYS A 136 4.41 -62.08 11.62
CA LYS A 136 3.30 -62.94 11.21
C LYS A 136 3.69 -63.73 9.97
N ASP A 137 4.03 -65.01 10.15
CA ASP A 137 3.39 -66.12 9.44
C ASP A 137 4.15 -67.44 9.70
N VAL A 138 3.42 -68.37 10.36
CA VAL A 138 3.41 -69.84 10.24
C VAL A 138 4.70 -70.64 10.48
#